data_AF-A0A537H3V1-F1
#
_entry.id   AF-A0A537H3V1-F1
#
_cell.length_a   1.000
_cell.length_b   1.000
_cell.length_c   1.000
_cell.angle_alpha   90.00
_cell.angle_beta   90.00
_cell.angle_gamma   90.00
#
_symmetry.space_group_name_H-M   'P 1'
#
loop_
_entity.id
_entity.type
_entity.pdbx_description
1 polymer ?
#
loop_
_entity_poly.entity_id
_entity_poly.type
_entity_poly.pdbx_seq_one_letter_code
_entity_poly.pdbx_strand_id
1 'polypeptide(L)'
;MSKATKKVRDKWRVKEWYSVFTPSYFGEQNVANIPCEDPKKLVGRVVETTLYDITNDFSHQSTKLYFLVVSVAGDRAETILKSHE
;
A
#
# COMPACT_ATOMS: atom_id res chain seq x y z
N MET A 1 -11.15 25.08 -37.86
CA MET A 1 -10.91 25.19 -36.40
C MET A 1 -10.35 23.87 -35.91
N SER A 2 -9.03 23.78 -35.77
CA SER A 2 -8.34 22.59 -35.30
C SER A 2 -8.66 22.35 -33.81
N LYS A 3 -9.27 21.20 -33.51
CA LYS A 3 -9.47 20.72 -32.13
C LYS A 3 -8.10 20.64 -31.46
N ALA A 4 -7.83 21.53 -30.51
CA ALA A 4 -6.65 21.44 -29.67
C ALA A 4 -6.68 20.08 -28.96
N THR A 5 -5.80 19.16 -29.36
CA THR A 5 -5.60 17.88 -28.69
C THR A 5 -5.21 18.19 -27.25
N LYS A 6 -6.14 17.98 -26.31
CA LYS A 6 -5.86 18.07 -24.87
C LYS A 6 -4.60 17.24 -24.62
N LYS A 7 -3.50 17.89 -24.25
CA LYS A 7 -2.28 17.20 -23.80
C LYS A 7 -2.72 16.21 -22.73
N VAL A 8 -2.66 14.92 -23.05
CA VAL A 8 -2.87 13.85 -22.08
C VAL A 8 -1.75 14.02 -21.08
N ARG A 9 -2.04 14.65 -19.94
CA ARG A 9 -1.08 14.86 -18.88
C ARG A 9 -0.67 13.48 -18.39
N ASP A 10 0.63 13.20 -18.44
CA ASP A 10 1.18 11.89 -18.07
C ASP A 10 0.72 11.51 -16.66
N LYS A 11 -0.21 10.55 -16.58
CA LYS A 11 -0.87 10.16 -15.32
C LYS A 11 0.12 9.59 -14.29
N TRP A 12 1.28 9.14 -14.74
CA TRP A 12 2.35 8.64 -13.88
C TRP A 12 3.13 9.75 -13.17
N ARG A 13 3.31 10.91 -13.81
CA ARG A 13 4.05 12.04 -13.24
C ARG A 13 3.34 12.72 -12.06
N VAL A 14 2.04 12.44 -11.89
CA VAL A 14 1.20 13.04 -10.84
C VAL A 14 1.12 12.13 -9.61
N LYS A 15 1.56 10.86 -9.71
CA LYS A 15 1.48 9.92 -8.59
C LYS A 15 2.65 10.14 -7.64
N GLU A 16 2.33 10.13 -6.34
CA GLU A 16 3.29 10.07 -5.25
C GLU A 16 3.38 8.64 -4.73
N TRP A 17 4.51 8.28 -4.14
CA TRP A 17 4.76 6.95 -3.62
C TRP A 17 4.47 6.93 -2.12
N TYR A 18 3.60 6.03 -1.71
CA TYR A 18 3.24 5.83 -0.31
C TYR A 18 3.78 4.51 0.19
N SER A 19 4.47 4.53 1.32
CA SER A 19 4.99 3.33 1.98
C SER A 19 3.95 2.79 2.95
N VAL A 20 3.59 1.52 2.76
CA VAL A 20 2.62 0.81 3.58
C VAL A 20 3.35 0.09 4.70
N PHE A 21 2.98 0.42 5.93
CA PHE A 21 3.55 -0.16 7.13
C PHE A 21 2.58 -1.16 7.76
N THR A 22 3.15 -2.23 8.31
CA THR A 22 2.40 -3.15 9.16
C THR A 22 1.98 -2.46 10.45
N PRO A 23 0.95 -2.99 11.12
CA PRO A 23 0.54 -2.50 12.44
C PRO A 23 1.68 -2.59 13.46
N SER A 24 1.61 -1.80 14.54
CA SER A 24 2.63 -1.75 15.59
C SER A 24 2.92 -3.10 16.25
N TYR A 25 1.91 -3.97 16.38
CA TYR A 25 2.06 -5.31 16.93
C TYR A 25 2.80 -6.30 15.99
N PHE A 26 3.04 -5.91 14.74
CA PHE A 26 3.89 -6.64 13.77
C PHE A 26 5.26 -5.98 13.57
N GLY A 27 5.62 -4.98 14.40
CA GLY A 27 6.93 -4.35 14.36
C GLY A 27 7.07 -3.18 13.37
N GLU A 28 5.95 -2.64 12.85
CA GLU A 28 5.95 -1.46 11.96
C GLU A 28 6.91 -1.57 10.76
N GLN A 29 6.87 -2.72 10.10
CA GLN A 29 7.72 -3.00 8.95
C GLN A 29 7.06 -2.50 7.66
N ASN A 30 7.87 -1.98 6.73
CA ASN A 30 7.40 -1.62 5.40
C ASN A 30 7.18 -2.88 4.56
N VAL A 31 5.96 -3.10 4.08
CA VAL A 31 5.56 -4.27 3.29
C VAL A 31 5.33 -3.96 1.82
N ALA A 32 5.00 -2.72 1.46
CA ALA A 32 4.70 -2.36 0.08
C ALA A 32 4.85 -0.86 -0.18
N ASN A 33 5.18 -0.49 -1.42
CA ASN A 33 5.12 0.89 -1.89
C ASN A 33 4.05 1.01 -2.98
N ILE A 34 3.07 1.88 -2.75
CA ILE A 34 1.92 2.05 -3.62
C ILE A 34 1.97 3.45 -4.25
N PRO A 35 2.00 3.56 -5.60
CA PRO A 35 1.90 4.84 -6.27
C PRO A 35 0.44 5.29 -6.31
N CYS A 36 0.14 6.43 -5.69
CA CYS A 36 -1.20 7.00 -5.61
C CYS A 36 -1.19 8.50 -5.94
N GLU A 37 -2.25 8.99 -6.56
CA GLU A 37 -2.42 10.42 -6.85
C GLU A 37 -3.01 11.17 -5.64
N ASP A 38 -3.81 10.49 -4.83
CA ASP A 38 -4.49 11.09 -3.69
C ASP A 38 -4.48 10.10 -2.51
N PRO A 39 -4.01 10.49 -1.32
CA PRO A 39 -3.92 9.61 -0.16
C PRO A 39 -5.30 9.06 0.26
N LYS A 40 -6.39 9.78 -0.01
CA LYS A 40 -7.76 9.31 0.29
C LYS A 40 -8.15 8.10 -0.54
N LYS A 41 -7.58 7.92 -1.73
CA LYS A 41 -7.80 6.73 -2.58
C LYS A 41 -6.99 5.52 -2.12
N LEU A 42 -6.04 5.72 -1.20
CA LEU A 42 -5.23 4.67 -0.61
C LEU A 42 -5.98 3.98 0.54
N VAL A 43 -6.72 4.75 1.33
CA VAL A 43 -7.56 4.26 2.42
C VAL A 43 -8.63 3.29 1.88
N GLY A 44 -8.79 2.14 2.54
CA GLY A 44 -9.70 1.07 2.12
C GLY A 44 -9.09 0.04 1.17
N ARG A 45 -7.83 0.22 0.72
CA ARG A 45 -7.12 -0.82 -0.04
C ARG A 45 -6.64 -1.93 0.88
N VAL A 46 -6.62 -3.15 0.34
CA VAL A 46 -6.07 -4.33 1.00
C VAL A 46 -4.75 -4.70 0.35
N VAL A 47 -3.73 -4.91 1.18
CA VAL A 47 -2.40 -5.38 0.79
C VAL A 47 -2.23 -6.80 1.30
N GLU A 48 -1.88 -7.72 0.40
CA GLU A 48 -1.50 -9.10 0.74
C GLU A 48 0.02 -9.15 0.97
N THR A 49 0.43 -9.82 2.05
CA THR A 49 1.84 -10.15 2.35
C THR A 49 1.89 -11.49 3.05
N THR A 50 3.07 -12.11 3.11
CA THR A 50 3.24 -13.37 3.84
C THR A 50 3.77 -13.10 5.24
N LEU A 51 3.44 -13.97 6.20
CA LEU A 51 4.02 -13.89 7.54
C LEU A 51 5.55 -14.06 7.49
N TYR A 52 6.06 -14.80 6.49
CA TYR A 52 7.49 -14.88 6.18
C TYR A 52 8.14 -13.50 6.01
N ASP A 53 7.50 -12.55 5.30
CA ASP A 53 8.06 -11.22 5.06
C ASP A 53 8.25 -10.43 6.37
N ILE A 54 7.49 -10.78 7.41
CA ILE A 54 7.52 -10.14 8.72
C ILE A 54 8.49 -10.85 9.67
N THR A 55 8.42 -12.19 9.76
CA THR A 55 9.20 -12.96 10.74
C THR A 55 10.54 -13.46 10.19
N ASN A 56 10.76 -13.43 8.87
CA ASN A 56 11.87 -14.07 8.16
C ASN A 56 12.02 -15.57 8.47
N ASP A 57 10.92 -16.25 8.78
CA ASP A 57 10.91 -17.69 9.07
C ASP A 57 10.28 -18.45 7.90
N PHE A 58 11.07 -19.32 7.28
CA PHE A 58 10.68 -20.10 6.10
C PHE A 58 9.44 -20.97 6.35
N SER A 59 9.20 -21.41 7.59
CA SER A 59 8.00 -22.18 7.94
C SER A 59 6.70 -21.38 7.78
N HIS A 60 6.77 -20.05 7.72
CA HIS A 60 5.60 -19.16 7.64
C HIS A 60 5.26 -18.68 6.23
N GLN A 61 5.88 -19.25 5.18
CA GLN A 61 5.59 -18.87 3.79
C GLN A 61 4.15 -19.19 3.34
N SER A 62 3.52 -20.20 3.94
CA SER A 62 2.14 -20.56 3.60
C SER A 62 1.10 -19.60 4.18
N THR A 63 1.46 -18.85 5.22
CA THR A 63 0.52 -17.98 5.93
C THR A 63 0.45 -16.61 5.26
N LYS A 64 -0.72 -16.30 4.71
CA LYS A 64 -1.03 -15.04 4.06
C LYS A 64 -1.72 -14.11 5.03
N LEU A 65 -1.32 -12.85 5.00
CA LEU A 65 -1.88 -11.77 5.80
C LEU A 65 -2.47 -10.71 4.89
N TYR A 66 -3.66 -10.25 5.26
CA TYR A 66 -4.38 -9.21 4.55
C TYR A 66 -4.45 -7.95 5.41
N PHE A 67 -3.73 -6.91 4.98
CA PHE A 67 -3.66 -5.63 5.67
C PHE A 67 -4.55 -4.60 5.00
N LEU A 68 -5.49 -4.02 5.74
CA LEU A 68 -6.36 -2.94 5.27
C LEU A 68 -5.73 -1.59 5.63
N VAL A 69 -5.55 -0.71 4.65
CA VAL A 69 -5.11 0.68 4.88
C VAL A 69 -6.24 1.48 5.52
N VAL A 70 -6.01 2.03 6.71
CA VAL A 70 -7.02 2.80 7.48
C VAL A 70 -6.73 4.29 7.51
N SER A 71 -5.46 4.68 7.51
CA SER A 71 -5.02 6.07 7.58
C SER A 71 -3.73 6.25 6.79
N VAL A 72 -3.49 7.49 6.38
CA VAL A 72 -2.25 7.91 5.74
C VAL A 72 -1.75 9.17 6.45
N ALA A 73 -0.54 9.12 6.98
CA ALA A 73 0.15 10.21 7.65
C ALA A 73 1.37 10.63 6.80
N GLY A 74 1.21 11.72 6.04
CA GLY A 74 2.21 12.11 5.04
C GLY A 74 2.35 11.03 3.96
N ASP A 75 3.53 10.44 3.84
CA ASP A 75 3.82 9.36 2.87
C ASP A 75 3.67 7.96 3.47
N ARG A 76 3.35 7.87 4.78
CA ARG A 76 3.22 6.62 5.54
C ARG A 76 1.76 6.20 5.60
N ALA A 77 1.46 5.03 5.05
CA ALA A 77 0.15 4.42 5.15
C ALA A 77 0.12 3.41 6.31
N GLU A 78 -0.79 3.63 7.25
CA GLU A 78 -1.03 2.77 8.39
C GLU A 78 -2.10 1.73 8.04
N THR A 79 -1.87 0.50 8.49
CA THR A 79 -2.76 -0.62 8.21
C THR A 79 -3.24 -1.30 9.48
N ILE A 80 -4.32 -2.06 9.34
CA ILE A 80 -4.81 -3.01 10.34
C ILE A 80 -4.89 -4.41 9.71
N LEU A 81 -4.72 -5.45 10.53
CA LEU A 81 -4.94 -6.81 10.07
C LEU A 81 -6.45 -7.02 9.82
N LYS A 82 -6.82 -7.36 8.59
CA LYS A 82 -8.20 -7.67 8.21
C LYS A 82 -8.50 -9.15 8.37
N SER A 83 -7.63 -10.00 7.86
CA SER A 83 -7.77 -11.45 7.90
C SER A 83 -6.42 -12.12 7.66
N HIS A 84 -6.33 -13.41 7.97
CA HIS A 84 -5.21 -14.26 7.61
C HIS A 84 -5.74 -15.57 7.01
N GLU A 85 -4.96 -16.21 6.16
CA GLU A 85 -5.16 -17.55 5.61
C GLU A 85 -3.91 -18.40 5.88
#